data_AF-A0A349CS73-F1
#
_entry.id   AF-A0A349CS73-F1
#
_cell.length_a   1.000
_cell.length_b   1.000
_cell.length_c   1.000
_cell.angle_alpha   90.00
_cell.angle_beta   90.00
_cell.angle_gamma   90.00
#
_symmetry.space_group_name_H-M   'P 1'
#
loop_
_entity.id
_entity.type
_entity.pdbx_description
1 polymer ?
#
loop_
_entity_poly.entity_id
_entity_poly.type
_entity_poly.pdbx_seq_one_letter_code
_entity_poly.pdbx_strand_id
1 'polypeptide(L)' 'PHPFPAMVRDFQKVIGDEARAQLLEETGRLPDAVLACVGGGSNAIGMFDAFLDDPDV' A
#
# COMPACT_ATOMS: atom_id res chain seq x y z
N PRO A 1 17.20 -2.20 -12.37
CA PRO A 1 18.02 -3.34 -11.87
C PRO A 1 17.84 -3.56 -10.35
N HIS A 2 17.94 -4.80 -9.89
CA HIS A 2 18.04 -5.11 -8.46
C HIS A 2 19.24 -4.34 -7.86
N PRO A 3 19.14 -3.79 -6.62
CA PRO A 3 18.10 -3.97 -5.60
C PRO A 3 17.05 -2.86 -5.51
N PHE A 4 17.11 -1.85 -6.38
CA PHE A 4 16.35 -0.61 -6.21
C PHE A 4 14.82 -0.78 -6.10
N PRO A 5 14.15 -1.66 -6.87
CA PRO A 5 12.70 -1.84 -6.72
C PRO A 5 12.29 -2.35 -5.33
N ALA A 6 13.04 -3.30 -4.76
CA ALA A 6 12.77 -3.83 -3.41
C ALA A 6 13.03 -2.77 -2.35
N MET A 7 14.15 -2.05 -2.44
CA MET A 7 14.47 -0.96 -1.53
C MET A 7 13.41 0.15 -1.55
N VAL A 8 12.98 0.57 -2.74
CA VAL A 8 11.95 1.62 -2.88
C VAL A 8 10.61 1.14 -2.34
N ARG A 9 10.20 -0.11 -2.59
CA ARG A 9 9.01 -0.70 -1.96
C ARG A 9 9.12 -0.62 -0.44
N ASP A 10 10.21 -1.11 0.14
CA ASP A 10 10.38 -1.18 1.59
C ASP A 10 10.34 0.20 2.26
N PHE A 11 10.88 1.23 1.60
CA PHE A 11 10.77 2.61 2.11
C PHE A 11 9.39 3.24 1.91
N GLN A 12 8.64 2.83 0.89
CA GLN A 12 7.31 3.39 0.60
C GLN A 12 6.18 2.62 1.29
N LYS A 13 6.43 1.41 1.82
CA LYS A 13 5.43 0.56 2.49
C LYS A 13 4.71 1.25 3.65
N VAL A 14 5.37 2.24 4.26
CA VAL A 14 4.80 3.06 5.35
C VAL A 14 3.47 3.71 4.95
N ILE A 15 3.29 4.02 3.66
CA ILE A 15 2.04 4.57 3.13
C ILE A 15 0.88 3.60 3.34
N GLY A 16 1.05 2.34 2.93
CA GLY A 16 0.02 1.31 3.08
C GLY A 16 -0.20 0.94 4.55
N ASP A 17 0.88 0.80 5.32
CA ASP A 17 0.84 0.46 6.75
C ASP A 17 0.02 1.50 7.54
N GLU A 18 0.27 2.79 7.32
CA GLU A 18 -0.47 3.89 7.96
C GLU A 18 -1.92 3.97 7.47
N ALA A 19 -2.15 3.88 6.15
CA ALA A 19 -3.50 3.96 5.59
C ALA A 19 -4.40 2.83 6.09
N ARG A 20 -3.88 1.60 6.19
CA ARG A 20 -4.62 0.45 6.72
C ARG A 20 -4.99 0.66 8.20
N ALA A 21 -4.04 1.11 9.01
CA ALA A 21 -4.29 1.39 10.42
C ALA A 21 -5.36 2.49 10.60
N GLN A 22 -5.23 3.58 9.86
CA GLN A 22 -6.18 4.70 9.90
C GLN A 22 -7.58 4.30 9.45
N LEU A 23 -7.71 3.54 8.35
CA LEU A 23 -9.01 3.08 7.85
C LEU A 23 -9.72 2.15 8.85
N LEU A 24 -8.98 1.25 9.49
CA LEU A 24 -9.54 0.38 10.53
C LEU A 24 -9.96 1.18 11.77
N GLU A 25 -9.19 2.19 12.17
CA GLU A 25 -9.53 3.07 13.30
C GLU A 25 -10.77 3.91 13.01
N GLU A 26 -10.85 4.54 11.84
CA GLU A 26 -11.91 5.50 11.51
C GLU A 26 -13.20 4.83 11.04
N THR A 27 -13.11 3.70 10.34
CA THR A 27 -14.27 3.07 9.67
C THR A 27 -14.62 1.69 10.24
N GLY A 28 -13.73 1.09 11.03
CA GLY A 28 -13.92 -0.25 11.61
C GLY A 28 -13.84 -1.39 10.59
N ARG A 29 -13.42 -1.12 9.36
CA ARG A 29 -13.34 -2.11 8.27
C ARG A 29 -12.21 -1.77 7.28
N LEU A 30 -11.86 -2.74 6.43
CA LEU A 30 -11.00 -2.51 5.27
C LEU A 30 -11.76 -1.75 4.16
N PRO A 31 -11.03 -1.03 3.28
CA PRO A 31 -11.64 -0.33 2.17
C PRO A 31 -12.18 -1.32 1.13
N ASP A 32 -13.16 -0.90 0.33
CA ASP A 32 -13.69 -1.70 -0.78
C ASP A 32 -12.77 -1.69 -2.02
N ALA A 33 -11.83 -0.73 -2.07
CA ALA A 33 -10.82 -0.61 -3.11
C ALA A 33 -9.69 0.33 -2.67
N VAL A 34 -8.48 0.09 -3.16
CA VAL A 34 -7.32 0.98 -2.99
C VAL A 34 -6.86 1.47 -4.36
N LEU A 35 -6.71 2.79 -4.53
CA LEU A 35 -6.32 3.39 -5.81
C LEU A 35 -5.05 4.24 -5.67
N ALA A 36 -4.17 4.15 -6.66
CA ALA A 36 -2.93 4.92 -6.71
C ALA A 36 -2.49 5.21 -8.16
N CYS A 37 -1.88 6.37 -8.40
CA CYS A 37 -1.37 6.72 -9.73
C CYS A 37 -0.09 5.94 -10.06
N VAL A 38 0.00 5.39 -11.27
CA VAL A 38 1.15 4.57 -11.69
C VAL A 38 1.95 5.27 -12.79
N GLY A 39 3.06 5.90 -12.39
CA GLY A 39 4.16 6.29 -13.28
C GLY A 39 5.34 5.34 -13.11
N GLY A 40 6.30 5.73 -12.26
CA GLY A 40 7.38 4.83 -11.81
C GLY A 40 6.96 3.79 -10.76
N GLY A 41 5.74 3.89 -10.22
CA GLY A 41 5.10 2.87 -9.38
C GLY A 41 5.43 2.89 -7.88
N SER A 42 6.33 3.77 -7.41
CA SER A 42 6.78 3.76 -6.00
C SER A 42 5.66 4.04 -4.98
N ASN A 43 4.81 5.03 -5.23
CA ASN A 43 3.66 5.32 -4.35
C ASN A 43 2.65 4.16 -4.36
N ALA A 44 2.39 3.59 -5.53
CA ALA A 44 1.41 2.53 -5.71
C ALA A 44 1.86 1.24 -5.04
N ILE A 45 3.11 0.81 -5.24
CA ILE A 45 3.62 -0.40 -4.61
C ILE A 45 3.70 -0.24 -3.09
N GLY A 46 4.05 0.95 -2.58
CA GLY A 46 4.05 1.23 -1.14
C GLY A 46 2.65 1.22 -0.53
N MET A 47 1.64 1.70 -1.27
CA MET A 47 0.25 1.66 -0.85
C MET A 47 -0.32 0.23 -0.89
N PHE A 48 -0.12 -0.51 -1.98
CA PHE A 48 -0.73 -1.81 -2.19
C PHE A 48 -0.11 -2.93 -1.33
N ASP A 49 1.16 -2.81 -0.92
CA ASP A 49 1.87 -3.82 -0.12
C ASP A 49 1.09 -4.26 1.12
N ALA A 50 0.43 -3.33 1.80
CA ALA A 50 -0.32 -3.59 3.03
C ALA A 50 -1.67 -4.31 2.84
N PHE A 51 -2.14 -4.43 1.59
CA PHE A 51 -3.45 -5.01 1.25
C PHE A 51 -3.33 -6.25 0.33
N LEU A 52 -2.11 -6.71 0.01
CA LEU A 52 -1.89 -7.83 -0.92
C LEU A 52 -2.52 -9.15 -0.48
N ASP A 53 -2.63 -9.37 0.83
CA ASP A 53 -3.19 -10.58 1.42
C ASP A 53 -4.70 -10.46 1.75
N ASP A 54 -5.34 -9.34 1.42
CA ASP A 54 -6.75 -9.07 1.66
C ASP A 54 -7.56 -9.28 0.34
N PRO A 55 -8.11 -10.49 0.07
CA PRO A 55 -8.68 -10.85 -1.24
C PRO A 55 -9.98 -10.12 -1.61
N ASP A 56 -10.62 -9.48 -0.64
CA ASP A 56 -11.86 -8.72 -0.80
C ASP A 56 -11.62 -7.22 -1.03
N VAL A 57 -10.35 -6.80 -1.19
CA VAL A 57 -9.90 -5.40 -1.38
C VAL A 57 -9.43 -5.15 -2.82
#